data_AF-A0A838NPQ2-F1
#
_entry.id   AF-A0A838NPQ2-F1
#
_cell.length_a   1.000
_cell.length_b   1.000
_cell.length_c   1.000
_cell.angle_alpha   90.00
_cell.angle_beta   90.00
_cell.angle_gamma   90.00
#
_symmetry.space_group_name_H-M   'P 1'
#
loop_
_entity.id
_entity.type
_entity.pdbx_description
1 polymer ?
#
loop_
_entity_poly.entity_id
_entity_poly.type
_entity_poly.pdbx_seq_one_letter_code
_entity_poly.pdbx_strand_id
1 'polypeptide(L)'
;MRGVVKFLLLSEAFAVATFGLGWWSVPLIAALWGAFALPPGGRARFAALCAATGWASLLLLDAARGPLSEVAAQIAGVMRVPSFALYVLTLVFPAMLAWSAASLSPRLRKPAV
;
A
#
# COMPACT_ATOMS: atom_id res chain seq x y z
N MET A 1 12.62 18.31 -3.77
CA MET A 1 12.95 17.19 -4.69
C MET A 1 13.22 15.86 -3.97
N ARG A 2 14.18 15.76 -3.03
CA ARG A 2 14.53 14.47 -2.36
C ARG A 2 13.33 13.70 -1.75
N GLY A 3 12.36 14.40 -1.14
CA GLY A 3 11.17 13.77 -0.56
C GLY A 3 10.22 13.17 -1.60
N VAL A 4 10.00 13.87 -2.71
CA VAL A 4 9.15 13.39 -3.82
C VAL A 4 9.78 12.17 -4.49
N VAL A 5 11.09 12.18 -4.70
CA VAL A 5 11.81 11.02 -5.25
C VAL A 5 11.67 9.81 -4.34
N LYS A 6 11.85 9.96 -3.01
CA LYS A 6 11.63 8.87 -2.06
C LYS A 6 10.19 8.34 -2.09
N PHE A 7 9.22 9.24 -2.18
CA PHE A 7 7.81 8.88 -2.26
C PHE A 7 7.52 8.05 -3.51
N LEU A 8 7.93 8.56 -4.68
CA LEU A 8 7.74 7.86 -5.96
C LEU A 8 8.43 6.50 -5.97
N LEU A 9 9.68 6.42 -5.51
CA LEU A 9 10.42 5.15 -5.44
C LEU A 9 9.75 4.15 -4.50
N LEU A 10 9.26 4.58 -3.33
CA LEU A 10 8.61 3.67 -2.39
C LEU A 10 7.22 3.25 -2.88
N SER A 11 6.46 4.16 -3.49
CA SER A 11 5.17 3.84 -4.12
C SER A 11 5.33 2.83 -5.25
N GLU A 12 6.32 3.03 -6.13
CA GLU A 12 6.63 2.08 -7.20
C GLU A 12 7.14 0.75 -6.64
N ALA A 13 7.96 0.77 -5.60
CA ALA A 13 8.38 -0.48 -4.93
C ALA A 13 7.17 -1.28 -4.43
N PHE A 14 6.17 -0.62 -3.83
CA PHE A 14 4.92 -1.28 -3.44
C PHE A 14 4.14 -1.81 -4.65
N ALA A 15 3.99 -1.01 -5.71
CA ALA A 15 3.25 -1.40 -6.91
C ALA A 15 3.89 -2.61 -7.60
N VAL A 16 5.18 -2.50 -7.95
CA VAL A 16 5.94 -3.54 -8.66
C VAL A 16 6.04 -4.82 -7.83
N ALA A 17 6.34 -4.72 -6.53
CA ALA A 17 6.42 -5.89 -5.69
C ALA A 17 5.04 -6.54 -5.45
N THR A 18 3.95 -5.75 -5.38
CA THR A 18 2.59 -6.31 -5.31
C THR A 18 2.25 -7.05 -6.59
N PHE A 19 2.60 -6.50 -7.74
CA PHE A 19 2.37 -7.14 -9.03
C PHE A 19 3.13 -8.47 -9.18
N GLY A 20 4.40 -8.53 -8.74
CA GLY A 20 5.24 -9.72 -8.92
C GLY A 20 5.17 -10.77 -7.79
N LEU A 21 5.05 -10.34 -6.53
CA LEU A 21 5.12 -11.20 -5.34
C LEU A 21 3.77 -11.27 -4.59
N GLY A 22 2.75 -10.62 -5.12
CA GLY A 22 1.43 -10.52 -4.50
C GLY A 22 1.38 -9.55 -3.32
N TRP A 23 0.21 -9.50 -2.69
CA TRP A 23 -0.14 -8.59 -1.60
C TRP A 23 0.74 -8.70 -0.32
N TRP A 24 1.41 -9.84 -0.08
CA TRP A 24 2.34 -10.02 1.04
C TRP A 24 3.59 -9.13 0.96
N SER A 25 3.90 -8.60 -0.22
CA SER A 25 4.99 -7.63 -0.38
C SER A 25 4.76 -6.34 0.42
N VAL A 26 3.51 -5.92 0.61
CA VAL A 26 3.16 -4.68 1.32
C VAL A 26 3.66 -4.69 2.78
N PRO A 27 3.31 -5.66 3.64
CA PRO A 27 3.81 -5.67 5.01
C PRO A 27 5.33 -5.86 5.07
N LEU A 28 5.93 -6.61 4.14
CA LEU A 28 7.39 -6.81 4.10
C LEU A 28 8.14 -5.51 3.79
N ILE A 29 7.76 -4.81 2.73
CA ILE A 29 8.39 -3.53 2.34
C ILE A 29 8.15 -2.48 3.42
N ALA A 30 6.93 -2.41 3.97
CA ALA A 30 6.62 -1.47 5.04
C ALA A 30 7.40 -1.76 6.33
N ALA A 31 7.60 -3.04 6.68
CA ALA A 31 8.41 -3.42 7.83
C ALA A 31 9.89 -3.07 7.62
N LEU A 32 10.45 -3.33 6.43
CA LEU A 32 11.80 -2.92 6.07
C LEU A 32 11.95 -1.40 6.15
N TRP A 33 10.99 -0.65 5.58
CA TRP A 33 10.97 0.80 5.65
C TRP A 33 10.91 1.32 7.09
N GLY A 34 10.02 0.78 7.92
CA GLY A 34 9.89 1.18 9.32
C GLY A 34 11.18 0.93 10.11
N ALA A 35 11.82 -0.23 9.90
CA ALA A 35 13.05 -0.63 10.58
C ALA A 35 14.27 0.23 10.21
N PHE A 36 14.40 0.63 8.93
CA PHE A 36 15.63 1.24 8.40
C PHE A 36 15.52 2.73 8.04
N ALA A 37 14.33 3.27 7.77
CA ALA A 37 14.21 4.68 7.42
C ALA A 37 14.67 5.58 8.60
N LEU A 38 15.21 6.75 8.31
CA LEU A 38 15.55 7.82 9.27
C LEU A 38 14.92 9.11 8.72
N PRO A 39 14.35 10.03 9.55
CA PRO A 39 14.20 10.07 11.02
C PRO A 39 12.89 9.41 11.55
N PRO A 40 12.67 9.29 12.88
CA PRO A 40 11.59 8.48 13.49
C PRO A 40 10.15 8.97 13.25
N GLY A 41 9.93 10.26 13.01
CA GLY A 41 8.59 10.82 12.85
C GLY A 41 7.95 10.48 11.50
N GLY A 42 6.73 9.94 11.52
CA GLY A 42 5.87 9.85 10.32
C GLY A 42 6.17 8.71 9.35
N ARG A 43 7.09 7.78 9.64
CA ARG A 43 7.44 6.65 8.75
C ARG A 43 6.23 5.78 8.38
N ALA A 44 5.40 5.47 9.37
CA ALA A 44 4.20 4.65 9.17
C ALA A 44 3.17 5.36 8.29
N ARG A 45 2.91 6.64 8.54
CA ARG A 45 2.04 7.47 7.70
C ARG A 45 2.58 7.59 6.27
N PHE A 46 3.89 7.77 6.13
CA PHE A 46 4.54 7.86 4.82
C PHE A 46 4.41 6.54 4.05
N ALA A 47 4.68 5.40 4.68
CA ALA A 47 4.52 4.08 4.08
C ALA A 47 3.06 3.80 3.69
N ALA A 48 2.11 4.18 4.54
CA ALA A 48 0.68 4.04 4.26
C ALA A 48 0.24 4.82 3.01
N LEU A 49 0.66 6.08 2.89
CA LEU A 49 0.40 6.89 1.71
C LEU A 49 1.07 6.31 0.47
N CYS A 50 2.33 5.88 0.57
CA CYS A 50 3.04 5.30 -0.57
C CYS A 50 2.39 4.01 -1.05
N ALA A 51 1.98 3.13 -0.13
CA ALA A 51 1.29 1.88 -0.43
C ALA A 51 -0.08 2.12 -1.08
N ALA A 52 -0.86 3.06 -0.54
CA ALA A 52 -2.13 3.47 -1.14
C ALA A 52 -1.94 3.98 -2.58
N THR A 53 -0.93 4.84 -2.80
CA THR A 53 -0.63 5.36 -4.14
C THR A 53 -0.13 4.28 -5.09
N GLY A 54 0.71 3.35 -4.64
CA GLY A 54 1.17 2.22 -5.44
C GLY A 54 0.04 1.25 -5.81
N TRP A 55 -0.92 1.04 -4.92
CA TRP A 55 -2.12 0.25 -5.27
C TRP A 55 -3.10 1.02 -6.15
N ALA A 56 -3.18 2.35 -6.02
CA ALA A 56 -3.97 3.18 -6.91
C ALA A 56 -3.44 3.12 -8.35
N SER A 57 -2.12 3.07 -8.56
CA SER A 57 -1.56 2.91 -9.91
C SER A 57 -1.88 1.53 -10.50
N LEU A 58 -1.82 0.46 -9.70
CA LEU A 58 -2.26 -0.87 -10.14
C LEU A 58 -3.75 -0.90 -10.50
N LEU A 59 -4.60 -0.30 -9.66
CA LEU A 59 -6.05 -0.20 -9.92
C LEU A 59 -6.34 0.57 -11.22
N LEU A 60 -5.61 1.65 -11.47
CA LEU A 60 -5.72 2.42 -12.72
C LEU A 60 -5.26 1.62 -13.94
N LEU A 61 -4.19 0.81 -13.80
CA LEU A 61 -3.74 -0.09 -14.86
C LEU A 61 -4.80 -1.16 -15.16
N ASP A 62 -5.43 -1.74 -14.15
CA ASP A 62 -6.49 -2.72 -14.33
C ASP A 62 -7.75 -2.09 -14.94
N ALA A 63 -8.10 -0.88 -14.52
CA ALA A 63 -9.20 -0.09 -15.10
C ALA A 63 -8.97 0.21 -16.60
N ALA A 64 -7.71 0.39 -17.02
CA ALA A 64 -7.37 0.61 -18.42
C ALA A 64 -7.36 -0.67 -19.26
N ARG A 65 -7.17 -1.84 -18.64
CA ARG A 65 -7.00 -3.14 -19.33
C ARG A 65 -8.27 -3.97 -19.40
N GLY A 66 -9.22 -3.77 -18.50
CA GLY A 66 -10.39 -4.65 -18.41
C GLY A 66 -11.61 -4.01 -17.76
N PRO A 67 -12.73 -4.77 -17.69
CA PRO A 67 -14.03 -4.28 -17.24
C PRO A 67 -14.11 -4.20 -15.70
N LEU A 68 -13.19 -3.47 -15.08
CA LEU A 68 -13.10 -3.33 -13.63
C LEU A 68 -14.42 -2.83 -13.01
N SER A 69 -15.12 -1.91 -13.71
CA SER A 69 -16.42 -1.38 -13.28
C SER A 69 -17.53 -2.42 -13.25
N GLU A 70 -17.52 -3.37 -14.17
CA GLU A 70 -18.53 -4.44 -14.23
C GLU A 70 -18.31 -5.43 -13.10
N VAL A 71 -17.06 -5.83 -12.86
CA VAL A 71 -16.69 -6.69 -11.73
C VAL A 71 -17.04 -6.03 -10.41
N ALA A 72 -16.71 -4.75 -10.24
CA ALA A 72 -17.07 -4.00 -9.05
C ALA A 72 -18.60 -3.93 -8.87
N ALA A 73 -19.38 -3.70 -9.92
CA ALA A 73 -20.84 -3.67 -9.85
C ALA A 73 -21.45 -5.03 -9.46
N GLN A 74 -20.92 -6.13 -9.99
CA GLN A 74 -21.38 -7.48 -9.65
C GLN A 74 -21.10 -7.81 -8.18
N ILE A 75 -19.87 -7.58 -7.71
CA ILE A 75 -19.48 -7.82 -6.31
C ILE A 75 -20.27 -6.92 -5.36
N ALA A 76 -20.42 -5.64 -5.71
CA ALA A 76 -21.17 -4.67 -4.93
C ALA A 76 -22.66 -5.03 -4.83
N GLY A 77 -23.25 -5.54 -5.92
CA GLY A 77 -24.63 -6.03 -5.96
C GLY A 77 -24.85 -7.22 -5.02
N VAL A 78 -23.91 -8.17 -4.98
CA VAL A 78 -23.96 -9.31 -4.05
C VAL A 78 -23.82 -8.85 -2.60
N MET A 79 -22.88 -7.94 -2.32
CA MET A 79 -22.65 -7.44 -0.95
C MET A 79 -23.65 -6.36 -0.51
N ARG A 80 -24.55 -5.91 -1.40
CA ARG A 80 -25.51 -4.82 -1.17
C ARG A 80 -24.85 -3.52 -0.69
N VAL A 81 -23.70 -3.19 -1.26
CA VAL A 81 -22.93 -1.96 -0.98
C VAL A 81 -22.74 -1.14 -2.26
N PRO A 82 -22.46 0.16 -2.18
CA PRO A 82 -22.12 0.93 -3.38
C PRO A 82 -20.77 0.51 -3.96
N SER A 83 -20.65 0.43 -5.29
CA SER A 83 -19.44 -0.03 -5.98
C SER A 83 -18.19 0.77 -5.65
N PHE A 84 -18.33 2.08 -5.37
CA PHE A 84 -17.20 2.92 -5.00
C PHE A 84 -16.53 2.47 -3.68
N ALA A 85 -17.30 1.86 -2.77
CA ALA A 85 -16.78 1.39 -1.49
C ALA A 85 -15.72 0.30 -1.69
N LEU A 86 -15.83 -0.50 -2.76
CA LEU A 86 -14.82 -1.51 -3.10
C LEU A 86 -13.48 -0.87 -3.44
N TYR A 87 -13.47 0.17 -4.29
CA TYR A 87 -12.24 0.88 -4.63
C TYR A 87 -11.60 1.52 -3.40
N VAL A 88 -12.41 2.15 -2.55
CA VAL A 88 -11.91 2.74 -1.30
C VAL A 88 -11.31 1.67 -0.40
N LEU A 89 -12.01 0.54 -0.22
CA LEU A 89 -11.54 -0.56 0.62
C LEU A 89 -10.24 -1.16 0.07
N THR A 90 -10.14 -1.33 -1.25
CA THR A 90 -8.93 -1.79 -1.94
C THR A 90 -7.73 -0.89 -1.70
N LEU A 91 -7.92 0.42 -1.53
CA LEU A 91 -6.83 1.36 -1.21
C LEU A 91 -6.55 1.49 0.28
N VAL A 92 -7.59 1.40 1.13
CA VAL A 92 -7.46 1.45 2.58
C VAL A 92 -6.72 0.21 3.09
N PHE A 93 -6.98 -0.96 2.52
CA PHE A 93 -6.33 -2.22 2.89
C PHE A 93 -4.79 -2.15 2.89
N PRO A 94 -4.10 -1.83 1.78
CA PRO A 94 -2.64 -1.75 1.75
C PRO A 94 -2.11 -0.59 2.60
N ALA A 95 -2.86 0.50 2.72
CA ALA A 95 -2.49 1.63 3.57
C ALA A 95 -2.42 1.23 5.05
N MET A 96 -3.46 0.55 5.55
CA MET A 96 -3.52 0.09 6.94
C MET A 96 -2.50 -1.01 7.21
N LEU A 97 -2.29 -1.92 6.25
CA LEU A 97 -1.31 -2.99 6.34
C LEU A 97 0.12 -2.42 6.42
N ALA A 98 0.44 -1.47 5.54
CA ALA A 98 1.72 -0.78 5.55
C ALA A 98 1.91 0.06 6.81
N TRP A 99 0.88 0.79 7.25
CA TRP A 99 0.93 1.54 8.51
C TRP A 99 1.28 0.63 9.68
N SER A 100 0.59 -0.51 9.80
CA SER A 100 0.74 -1.45 10.91
C SER A 100 2.14 -2.05 10.93
N ALA A 101 2.62 -2.56 9.79
CA ALA A 101 3.96 -3.14 9.67
C ALA A 101 5.07 -2.11 9.93
N ALA A 102 4.94 -0.90 9.38
CA ALA A 102 5.91 0.18 9.60
C ALA A 102 5.88 0.75 11.03
N SER A 103 4.76 0.62 11.75
CA SER A 103 4.64 1.06 13.15
C SER A 103 5.25 0.05 14.13
N LEU A 104 5.14 -1.25 13.83
CA LEU A 104 5.63 -2.33 14.69
C LEU A 104 7.12 -2.62 14.48
N SER A 105 7.59 -2.58 13.24
CA SER A 105 8.97 -2.96 12.87
C SER A 105 10.09 -2.23 13.63
N PRO A 106 10.03 -0.93 13.97
CA PRO A 106 11.09 -0.29 14.74
C PRO A 106 11.25 -0.91 16.14
N ARG A 107 10.17 -1.44 16.72
CA ARG A 107 10.17 -2.05 18.06
C ARG A 107 10.78 -3.45 18.07
N LEU A 108 10.78 -4.13 16.92
CA LEU A 108 11.35 -5.47 16.77
C LEU A 108 12.88 -5.44 16.62
N ARG A 109 13.46 -4.27 16.35
CA ARG A 109 14.91 -4.11 16.24
C ARG A 109 15.51 -4.14 17.64
N LYS A 110 16.19 -5.24 18.00
CA LYS A 110 17.00 -5.31 19.23
C LYS A 110 17.99 -4.13 19.25
N PRO A 111 18.17 -3.44 20.40
CA PRO A 111 19.29 -2.52 20.53
C PRO A 111 20.57 -3.32 20.33
N ALA A 112 21.45 -2.84 19.45
CA ALA A 112 22.81 -3.35 19.38
C ALA A 112 23.47 -3.00 20.73
N VAL A 113 23.74 -4.03 21.53
CA VAL A 113 24.55 -3.96 22.75
C VAL A 113 25.99 -3.70 22.34
#